data_AF-A0A800LXF8-F1
#
_entry.id   AF-A0A800LXF8-F1
#
_cell.length_a   1.000
_cell.length_b   1.000
_cell.length_c   1.000
_cell.angle_alpha   90.00
_cell.angle_beta   90.00
_cell.angle_gamma   90.00
#
_symmetry.space_group_name_H-M   'P 1'
#
loop_
_entity.id
_entity.type
_entity.pdbx_description
1 polymer ?
#
loop_
_entity_poly.entity_id
_entity_poly.type
_entity_poly.pdbx_seq_one_letter_code
_entity_poly.pdbx_strand_id
1 'polypeptide(L)'
;PGAVLSGGAIGQVIASESAHFSPGMYVQSSLGWREYFVSDGTGIQAFRPGNMLPQAFLGILGMPGMTAYIGLLTVGEAKSGETVFVSAASGAVGGVVCQIAKIKGCRVVGSAGSDQKVAWLRDEAGIDAAVNYKTCSDLEAVV
;
A
#
# COMPACT_ATOMS: atom_id res chain seq x y z
N PRO A 1 -29.45 2.29 3.95
CA PRO A 1 -29.23 1.25 2.90
C PRO A 1 -29.39 1.89 1.51
N GLY A 2 -28.42 1.74 0.61
CA GLY A 2 -28.47 2.33 -0.74
C GLY A 2 -27.67 3.63 -0.96
N ALA A 3 -26.88 4.07 0.02
CA ALA A 3 -25.91 5.16 -0.21
C ALA A 3 -24.76 4.64 -1.09
N VAL A 4 -24.25 5.50 -1.99
CA VAL A 4 -23.11 5.17 -2.85
C VAL A 4 -21.89 4.88 -1.97
N LEU A 5 -21.17 3.81 -2.30
CA LEU A 5 -19.95 3.45 -1.59
C LEU A 5 -18.90 4.56 -1.72
N SER A 6 -18.12 4.73 -0.65
CA SER A 6 -16.96 5.62 -0.59
C SER A 6 -15.68 4.78 -0.61
N GLY A 7 -14.58 5.40 -1.00
CA GLY A 7 -13.29 4.74 -1.09
C GLY A 7 -12.24 5.63 -1.76
N GLY A 8 -10.98 5.40 -1.42
CA GLY A 8 -9.86 6.11 -2.03
C GLY A 8 -9.84 5.93 -3.54
N ALA A 9 -9.68 7.04 -4.26
CA ALA A 9 -9.72 7.10 -5.71
C ALA A 9 -8.65 8.03 -6.24
N ILE A 10 -8.13 7.70 -7.42
CA ILE A 10 -7.34 8.61 -8.24
C ILE A 10 -8.16 8.90 -9.49
N GLY A 11 -8.40 10.18 -9.75
CA GLY A 11 -9.16 10.65 -10.89
C GLY A 11 -8.51 11.84 -11.56
N GLN A 12 -9.12 12.31 -12.64
CA GLN A 12 -8.70 13.51 -13.36
C GLN A 12 -9.86 14.50 -13.42
N VAL A 13 -9.56 15.78 -13.21
CA VAL A 13 -10.55 16.85 -13.38
C VAL A 13 -10.89 16.95 -14.87
N ILE A 14 -12.15 16.77 -15.22
CA ILE A 14 -12.62 16.87 -16.62
C ILE A 14 -13.18 18.27 -16.94
N ALA A 15 -13.74 18.95 -15.95
CA ALA A 15 -14.28 20.30 -16.02
C ALA A 15 -14.17 20.95 -14.63
N SER A 16 -14.00 22.28 -14.57
CA SER A 16 -13.90 23.00 -13.30
C SER A 16 -14.34 24.45 -13.43
N GLU A 17 -15.11 24.91 -12.46
CA GLU A 17 -15.39 26.34 -12.20
C GLU A 17 -14.56 26.88 -11.01
N SER A 18 -13.75 26.02 -10.39
CA SER A 18 -12.90 26.38 -9.25
C SER A 18 -11.60 27.04 -9.70
N ALA A 19 -11.16 28.07 -8.98
CA ALA A 19 -9.83 28.66 -9.19
C ALA A 19 -8.67 27.74 -8.74
N HIS A 20 -8.95 26.68 -7.97
CA HIS A 20 -7.93 25.78 -7.41
C HIS A 20 -7.71 24.50 -8.23
N PHE A 21 -8.65 24.17 -9.12
CA PHE A 21 -8.61 22.95 -9.92
C PHE A 21 -8.83 23.30 -11.39
N SER A 22 -7.99 22.77 -12.26
CA SER A 22 -8.10 22.94 -13.71
C SER A 22 -8.30 21.60 -14.40
N PRO A 23 -9.02 21.54 -15.55
CA PRO A 23 -9.11 20.34 -16.35
C PRO A 23 -7.73 19.74 -16.64
N GLY A 24 -7.64 18.41 -16.56
CA GLY A 24 -6.40 17.66 -16.73
C GLY A 24 -5.62 17.40 -15.45
N MET A 25 -5.91 18.09 -14.34
CA MET A 25 -5.24 17.83 -13.05
C MET A 25 -5.60 16.45 -12.50
N TYR A 26 -4.59 15.72 -12.02
CA TYR A 26 -4.80 14.51 -11.23
C TYR A 26 -5.17 14.86 -9.79
N VAL A 27 -6.18 14.16 -9.28
CA VAL A 27 -6.71 14.38 -7.94
C VAL A 27 -6.94 13.06 -7.23
N GLN A 28 -6.78 13.10 -5.91
CA GLN A 28 -7.18 12.05 -5.00
C GLN A 28 -8.47 12.46 -4.28
N SER A 29 -9.38 11.51 -4.07
CA SER A 29 -10.60 11.70 -3.29
C SER A 29 -11.00 10.42 -2.54
N SER A 30 -11.97 10.53 -1.64
CA SER A 30 -12.63 9.38 -0.99
C SER A 30 -13.96 8.99 -1.65
N LEU A 31 -14.20 9.45 -2.88
CA LEU A 31 -15.47 9.30 -3.60
C LEU A 31 -15.37 8.32 -4.78
N GLY A 32 -14.50 7.30 -4.69
CA GLY A 32 -14.05 6.53 -5.86
C GLY A 32 -14.96 5.47 -6.45
N TRP A 33 -15.99 5.00 -5.75
CA TRP A 33 -16.86 3.93 -6.26
C TRP A 33 -17.94 4.47 -7.19
N ARG A 34 -17.49 5.16 -8.24
CA ARG A 34 -18.28 5.80 -9.32
C ARG A 34 -17.34 6.26 -10.43
N GLU A 35 -17.86 6.39 -11.65
CA GLU A 35 -17.07 6.88 -12.79
C GLU A 35 -16.89 8.40 -12.76
N TYR A 36 -17.90 9.13 -12.31
CA TYR A 36 -17.91 10.60 -12.26
C TYR A 36 -18.60 11.10 -11.00
N PHE A 37 -18.19 12.27 -10.52
CA PHE A 37 -18.91 13.04 -9.51
C PHE A 37 -18.61 14.53 -9.64
N VAL A 38 -19.53 15.35 -9.13
CA VAL A 38 -19.31 16.79 -8.96
C VAL A 38 -18.92 17.03 -7.50
N SER A 39 -17.95 17.90 -7.28
CA SER A 39 -17.50 18.32 -5.96
C SER A 39 -17.26 19.83 -5.94
N ASP A 40 -17.50 20.42 -4.78
CA ASP A 40 -17.13 21.80 -4.45
C ASP A 40 -15.63 21.99 -4.19
N GLY A 41 -14.83 20.92 -4.31
CA GLY A 41 -13.40 20.87 -4.03
C GLY A 41 -13.06 20.38 -2.62
N THR A 42 -14.04 20.25 -1.73
CA THR A 42 -13.80 19.79 -0.36
C THR A 42 -13.33 18.34 -0.34
N GLY A 43 -12.21 18.07 0.33
CA GLY A 43 -11.64 16.73 0.44
C GLY A 43 -11.00 16.20 -0.85
N ILE A 44 -10.80 17.06 -1.86
CA ILE A 44 -10.07 16.74 -3.08
C ILE A 44 -8.63 17.22 -2.94
N GLN A 45 -7.67 16.33 -3.17
CA GLN A 45 -6.24 16.67 -3.11
C GLN A 45 -5.63 16.54 -4.50
N ALA A 46 -5.11 17.65 -5.03
CA ALA A 46 -4.36 17.63 -6.27
C ALA A 46 -2.97 17.01 -6.05
N PHE A 47 -2.51 16.23 -7.00
CA PHE A 47 -1.15 15.70 -7.00
C PHE A 47 -0.60 15.61 -8.43
N ARG A 48 0.71 15.38 -8.56
CA ARG A 48 1.37 15.22 -9.86
C ARG A 48 2.07 13.86 -9.88
N PRO A 49 1.66 12.92 -10.76
CA PRO A 49 2.25 11.59 -10.79
C PRO A 49 3.68 11.56 -11.37
N GLY A 50 4.09 12.61 -12.09
CA GLY A 50 5.39 12.63 -12.78
C GLY A 50 5.47 11.50 -13.81
N ASN A 51 6.56 10.73 -13.77
CA ASN A 51 6.76 9.56 -14.63
C ASN A 51 6.15 8.27 -14.05
N MET A 52 5.48 8.35 -12.89
CA MET A 52 4.87 7.19 -12.24
C MET A 52 3.45 6.96 -12.75
N LEU A 53 3.01 5.71 -12.67
CA LEU A 53 1.63 5.35 -12.92
C LEU A 53 0.71 6.02 -11.87
N PRO A 54 -0.33 6.79 -12.24
CA PRO A 54 -1.19 7.49 -11.28
C PRO A 54 -1.80 6.58 -10.21
N GLN A 55 -2.16 5.35 -10.57
CA GLN A 55 -2.72 4.37 -9.63
C GLN A 55 -1.74 3.95 -8.53
N ALA A 56 -0.43 4.14 -8.70
CA ALA A 56 0.55 3.83 -7.66
C ALA A 56 0.33 4.68 -6.40
N PHE A 57 -0.30 5.85 -6.54
CA PHE A 57 -0.68 6.73 -5.43
C PHE A 57 -1.89 6.23 -4.61
N LEU A 58 -2.57 5.15 -5.03
CA LEU A 58 -3.49 4.40 -4.16
C LEU A 58 -2.76 3.37 -3.28
N GLY A 59 -1.52 3.04 -3.62
CA GLY A 59 -0.75 1.96 -2.99
C GLY A 59 0.58 2.46 -2.42
N ILE A 60 1.68 2.02 -3.02
CA ILE A 60 3.05 2.26 -2.53
C ILE A 60 3.45 3.74 -2.48
N LEU A 61 2.90 4.60 -3.36
CA LEU A 61 3.14 6.05 -3.32
C LEU A 61 2.06 6.81 -2.54
N GLY A 62 1.11 6.09 -1.93
CA GLY A 62 0.00 6.66 -1.18
C GLY A 62 -0.01 6.24 0.29
N MET A 63 -1.21 6.22 0.86
CA MET A 63 -1.44 5.86 2.26
C MET A 63 -0.83 4.48 2.64
N PRO A 64 -0.96 3.40 1.85
CA PRO A 64 -0.35 2.12 2.20
C PRO A 64 1.19 2.17 2.31
N GLY A 65 1.87 2.83 1.38
CA GLY A 65 3.33 2.98 1.43
C GLY A 65 3.79 3.86 2.58
N MET A 66 3.09 4.98 2.82
CA MET A 66 3.36 5.84 3.98
C MET A 66 3.16 5.09 5.31
N THR A 67 2.12 4.27 5.40
CA THR A 67 1.86 3.40 6.57
C THR A 67 3.02 2.44 6.79
N ALA A 68 3.51 1.78 5.74
CA ALA A 68 4.66 0.89 5.82
C ALA A 68 5.93 1.62 6.27
N TYR A 69 6.23 2.77 5.66
CA TYR A 69 7.43 3.55 5.93
C TYR A 69 7.48 4.07 7.37
N ILE A 70 6.43 4.75 7.82
CA ILE A 70 6.36 5.30 9.17
C ILE A 70 6.27 4.18 10.21
N GLY A 71 5.43 3.16 9.95
CA GLY A 71 5.26 2.04 10.86
C GLY A 71 6.56 1.30 11.12
N LEU A 72 7.35 1.02 10.08
CA LEU A 72 8.61 0.28 10.24
C LEU A 72 9.75 1.16 10.77
N LEU A 73 9.93 2.36 10.21
CA LEU A 73 11.14 3.15 10.44
C LEU A 73 11.03 4.11 11.61
N THR A 74 9.82 4.61 11.90
CA THR A 74 9.59 5.57 12.99
C THR A 74 8.99 4.91 14.22
N VAL A 75 7.96 4.08 14.04
CA VAL A 75 7.30 3.42 15.18
C VAL A 75 8.05 2.17 15.61
N GLY A 76 8.41 1.30 14.65
CA GLY A 76 9.16 0.08 14.92
C GLY A 76 10.66 0.27 15.03
N GLU A 77 11.17 1.44 14.62
CA GLU A 77 12.59 1.82 14.67
C GLU A 77 13.58 0.74 14.17
N ALA A 78 13.16 -0.10 13.21
CA ALA A 78 13.89 -1.31 12.83
C ALA A 78 15.36 -1.05 12.50
N LYS A 79 16.27 -1.91 12.93
CA LYS A 79 17.73 -1.75 12.73
C LYS A 79 18.30 -2.88 11.90
N SER A 80 19.41 -2.58 11.22
CA SER A 80 20.18 -3.59 10.48
C SER A 80 20.57 -4.74 11.41
N GLY A 81 20.45 -5.98 10.93
CA GLY A 81 20.74 -7.19 11.70
C GLY A 81 19.57 -7.68 12.58
N GLU A 82 18.52 -6.89 12.78
CA GLU A 82 17.32 -7.36 13.48
C GLU A 82 16.46 -8.27 12.59
N THR A 83 15.60 -9.07 13.23
CA THR A 83 14.58 -9.86 12.54
C THR A 83 13.24 -9.13 12.60
N VAL A 84 12.61 -8.94 11.43
CA VAL A 84 11.29 -8.33 11.27
C VAL A 84 10.32 -9.40 10.81
N PHE A 85 9.30 -9.68 11.63
CA PHE A 85 8.17 -10.50 11.23
C PHE A 85 7.03 -9.63 10.70
N VAL A 86 6.46 -9.99 9.55
CA VAL A 86 5.36 -9.27 8.90
C VAL A 86 4.16 -10.21 8.71
N SER A 87 3.05 -9.93 9.38
CA SER A 87 1.79 -10.62 9.12
C SER A 87 1.10 -10.04 7.88
N ALA A 88 0.32 -10.87 7.17
CA ALA A 88 -0.30 -10.50 5.89
C ALA A 88 0.71 -9.86 4.92
N ALA A 89 1.92 -10.42 4.87
CA ALA A 89 3.09 -9.84 4.23
C ALA A 89 2.91 -9.61 2.73
N SER A 90 2.02 -10.33 2.06
CA SER A 90 1.74 -10.12 0.63
C SER A 90 0.68 -9.03 0.35
N GLY A 91 0.28 -8.25 1.37
CA GLY A 91 -0.69 -7.18 1.24
C GLY A 91 -0.07 -5.85 0.80
N ALA A 92 -0.90 -4.84 0.53
CA ALA A 92 -0.43 -3.53 0.06
C ALA A 92 0.55 -2.84 1.01
N VAL A 93 0.34 -2.94 2.33
CA VAL A 93 1.26 -2.42 3.35
C VAL A 93 2.38 -3.43 3.61
N GLY A 94 2.02 -4.68 3.91
CA GLY A 94 2.97 -5.74 4.29
C GLY A 94 4.08 -5.94 3.26
N GLY A 95 3.74 -5.93 1.97
CA GLY A 95 4.73 -6.16 0.91
C GLY A 95 5.74 -5.03 0.80
N VAL A 96 5.32 -3.81 1.12
CA VAL A 96 6.21 -2.64 1.19
C VAL A 96 7.07 -2.70 2.47
N VAL A 97 6.51 -3.07 3.62
CA VAL A 97 7.27 -3.28 4.88
C VAL A 97 8.38 -4.30 4.66
N CYS A 98 8.07 -5.44 4.04
CA CYS A 98 9.04 -6.48 3.72
C CYS A 98 10.24 -5.93 2.94
N GLN A 99 9.98 -5.22 1.84
CA GLN A 99 11.04 -4.68 1.00
C GLN A 99 11.86 -3.58 1.71
N ILE A 100 11.21 -2.67 2.45
CA ILE A 100 11.93 -1.65 3.23
C ILE A 100 12.82 -2.32 4.29
N ALA A 101 12.33 -3.34 4.98
CA ALA A 101 13.10 -4.07 5.99
C ALA A 101 14.31 -4.78 5.37
N LYS A 102 14.15 -5.41 4.20
CA LYS A 102 15.28 -5.99 3.45
C LYS A 102 16.31 -4.93 3.06
N ILE A 103 15.87 -3.78 2.53
CA ILE A 103 16.76 -2.64 2.21
C ILE A 103 17.50 -2.15 3.46
N LYS A 104 16.87 -2.19 4.63
CA LYS A 104 17.47 -1.78 5.92
C LYS A 104 18.45 -2.82 6.51
N GLY A 105 18.65 -3.96 5.85
CA GLY A 105 19.55 -5.01 6.31
C GLY A 105 18.96 -5.89 7.42
N CYS A 106 17.63 -5.96 7.54
CA CYS A 106 16.96 -6.88 8.44
C CYS A 106 16.84 -8.28 7.80
N ARG A 107 16.76 -9.31 8.66
CA ARG A 107 16.16 -10.58 8.26
C ARG A 107 14.64 -10.41 8.31
N VAL A 108 13.92 -10.87 7.28
CA VAL A 108 12.49 -10.67 7.13
C VAL A 108 11.79 -12.01 6.99
N VAL A 109 10.82 -12.24 7.88
CA VAL A 109 9.94 -13.41 7.87
C VAL A 109 8.51 -12.94 7.66
N GLY A 110 7.78 -13.57 6.74
CA GLY A 110 6.42 -13.15 6.39
C GLY A 110 5.39 -14.27 6.50
N SER A 111 4.13 -13.92 6.77
CA SER A 111 3.02 -14.86 6.63
C SER A 111 1.98 -14.39 5.61
N ALA A 112 1.43 -15.35 4.85
CA ALA A 112 0.36 -15.11 3.89
C ALA A 112 -0.65 -16.27 3.87
N GLY A 113 -1.80 -16.05 3.23
CA GLY A 113 -2.94 -16.99 3.30
C GLY A 113 -3.06 -17.96 2.12
N SER A 114 -2.01 -18.10 1.30
CA SER A 114 -1.93 -19.08 0.21
C SER A 114 -0.48 -19.32 -0.20
N ASP A 115 -0.19 -20.50 -0.76
CA ASP A 115 1.16 -20.86 -1.20
C ASP A 115 1.66 -19.97 -2.35
N GLN A 116 0.74 -19.50 -3.21
CA GLN A 116 1.06 -18.53 -4.27
C GLN A 116 1.58 -17.20 -3.70
N LYS A 117 0.95 -16.71 -2.61
CA LYS A 117 1.40 -15.47 -1.96
C LYS A 117 2.73 -15.67 -1.23
N VAL A 118 2.94 -16.86 -0.67
CA VAL A 118 4.22 -17.26 -0.05
C VAL A 118 5.33 -17.32 -1.10
N ALA A 119 5.08 -17.89 -2.27
CA ALA A 119 6.02 -17.90 -3.37
C ALA A 119 6.38 -16.47 -3.80
N TRP A 120 5.37 -15.62 -4.05
CA TRP A 120 5.59 -14.20 -4.35
C TRP A 120 6.45 -13.49 -3.30
N LEU A 121 6.26 -13.77 -2.01
CA LEU A 121 7.06 -13.16 -0.95
C LEU A 121 8.54 -13.53 -1.01
N ARG A 122 8.86 -14.79 -1.34
CA ARG A 122 10.24 -15.25 -1.45
C ARG A 122 10.87 -14.83 -2.78
N ASP A 123 10.14 -15.04 -3.87
CA ASP A 123 10.69 -14.99 -5.22
C ASP A 123 10.69 -13.55 -5.78
N GLU A 124 9.65 -12.76 -5.46
CA GLU A 124 9.49 -11.38 -5.97
C GLU A 124 9.82 -10.33 -4.91
N ALA A 125 9.30 -10.48 -3.68
CA ALA A 125 9.57 -9.53 -2.60
C ALA A 125 10.92 -9.77 -1.90
N GLY A 126 11.56 -10.92 -2.15
CA GLY A 126 12.92 -11.22 -1.71
C GLY A 126 13.10 -11.37 -0.19
N ILE A 127 12.08 -11.84 0.53
CA ILE A 127 12.19 -12.07 1.99
C ILE A 127 12.84 -13.42 2.33
N ASP A 128 13.42 -13.52 3.51
CA ASP A 128 14.25 -14.67 3.91
C ASP A 128 13.44 -15.94 4.17
N ALA A 129 12.23 -15.79 4.73
CA ALA A 129 11.31 -16.90 4.94
C ALA A 129 9.85 -16.45 4.85
N ALA A 130 8.99 -17.34 4.36
CA ALA A 130 7.56 -17.07 4.25
C ALA A 130 6.73 -18.33 4.54
N VAL A 131 5.60 -18.18 5.22
CA VAL A 131 4.71 -19.28 5.60
C VAL A 131 3.27 -19.05 5.17
N ASN A 132 2.61 -20.13 4.74
CA ASN A 132 1.17 -20.14 4.56
C ASN A 132 0.51 -20.47 5.90
N TYR A 133 -0.01 -19.44 6.58
CA TYR A 133 -0.56 -19.61 7.94
C TYR A 133 -1.84 -20.46 7.97
N LYS A 134 -2.43 -20.81 6.81
CA LYS A 134 -3.61 -21.68 6.73
C LYS A 134 -3.29 -23.17 6.67
N THR A 135 -2.09 -23.52 6.22
CA THR A 135 -1.67 -24.92 6.02
C THR A 135 -0.54 -25.32 6.97
N CYS A 136 0.08 -24.34 7.63
CA CYS A 136 1.11 -24.57 8.63
C CYS A 136 0.46 -24.80 10.01
N SER A 137 0.76 -25.95 10.63
CA SER A 137 0.29 -26.30 11.97
C SER A 137 1.15 -25.75 13.11
N ASP A 138 2.38 -25.32 12.81
CA ASP A 138 3.33 -24.75 13.78
C ASP A 138 4.11 -23.60 13.16
N LEU A 139 3.77 -22.37 13.56
CA LEU A 139 4.37 -21.14 13.04
C LEU A 139 5.76 -20.86 13.64
N GLU A 140 6.10 -21.45 14.79
CA GLU A 140 7.39 -21.20 15.45
C GLU A 140 8.56 -21.81 14.66
N ALA A 141 8.31 -22.90 13.93
CA ALA A 141 9.30 -23.56 13.09
C ALA A 141 9.85 -22.70 11.93
N VAL A 142 9.24 -21.53 11.65
CA VAL A 142 9.60 -20.65 10.53
C VAL A 142 10.33 -19.37 10.97
N VAL A 143 10.34 -19.06 12.28
CA VAL A 143 10.92 -17.82 12.82
C VAL A 143 12.38 -18.00 13.18
#